data_AF-A0A8S3BT13-F1
#
_entry.id   AF-A0A8S3BT13-F1
#
_cell.length_a   1.000
_cell.length_b   1.000
_cell.length_c   1.000
_cell.angle_alpha   90.00
_cell.angle_beta   90.00
_cell.angle_gamma   90.00
#
_symmetry.space_group_name_H-M   'P 1'
#
loop_
_entity.id
_entity.type
_entity.pdbx_description
1 polymer ?
#
loop_
_entity_poly.entity_id
_entity_poly.type
_entity_poly.pdbx_seq_one_letter_code
_entity_poly.pdbx_strand_id
1 'polypeptide(L)'
;MVGIDARNQNILDQKYICPVCALIIRDPVQFIGCGHRQCQTCLGKEDQREITCPQCQTKVLRTEVHLDRGFQNEMKTLLIVCYWCQWDGILDNYQNHLDESHPNLTCEYCGEQFNSTNNFNEHKVSTCQKISVECLLKDFGCNERIVRANMKEHYMTEQHQKSVSKCIRQFLSHDSDRRIDTGCPRTTTESYNPDTVQFEELHGVLNILVGGIEALENDAQRLSNESLQAQVTLQTLEEQLPGLKLSMEESNGFLQGVNCNLDILKQDFTSLQEKVNDLQCVSYDGTFIWKITNVKEKMSTFNTYSFS
;
A
#
# COMPACT_ATOMS: atom_id res chain seq x y z
N MET A 1 1.17 -4.39 -1.24
CA MET A 1 1.75 -4.36 -2.61
C MET A 1 3.20 -3.88 -2.62
N VAL A 2 4.19 -4.74 -2.80
CA VAL A 2 5.62 -4.33 -2.89
C VAL A 2 5.99 -3.54 -4.16
N GLY A 3 7.27 -3.17 -4.30
CA GLY A 3 7.84 -2.55 -5.49
C GLY A 3 7.59 -3.32 -6.80
N ILE A 4 7.95 -2.70 -7.92
CA ILE A 4 7.70 -3.19 -9.28
C ILE A 4 8.88 -4.09 -9.71
N ASP A 5 8.57 -5.33 -10.06
CA ASP A 5 9.55 -6.31 -10.57
C ASP A 5 9.67 -6.19 -12.10
N ALA A 6 10.87 -5.86 -12.57
CA ALA A 6 11.19 -5.77 -13.99
C ALA A 6 12.58 -6.37 -14.25
N ARG A 7 12.75 -7.06 -15.39
CA ARG A 7 13.99 -7.81 -15.68
C ARG A 7 15.23 -6.92 -15.70
N ASN A 8 15.09 -5.69 -16.15
CA ASN A 8 16.17 -4.71 -16.25
C ASN A 8 16.34 -3.83 -15.01
N GLN A 9 15.70 -4.14 -13.87
CA GLN A 9 15.81 -3.31 -12.67
C GLN A 9 17.26 -3.10 -12.18
N ASN A 10 18.12 -4.11 -12.35
CA ASN A 10 19.53 -4.06 -11.92
C ASN A 10 20.41 -3.09 -12.73
N ILE A 11 19.92 -2.59 -13.88
CA ILE A 11 20.64 -1.61 -14.70
C ILE A 11 20.04 -0.20 -14.61
N LEU A 12 18.94 -0.03 -13.86
CA LEU A 12 18.36 1.28 -13.60
C LEU A 12 19.20 2.04 -12.56
N ASP A 13 19.08 3.37 -12.57
CA ASP A 13 19.69 4.23 -11.56
C ASP A 13 19.16 3.83 -10.17
N GLN A 14 20.08 3.71 -9.20
CA GLN A 14 19.80 3.33 -7.82
C GLN A 14 18.72 4.21 -7.17
N LYS A 15 18.54 5.46 -7.61
CA LYS A 15 17.47 6.34 -7.10
C LYS A 15 16.06 5.77 -7.32
N TYR A 16 15.87 4.90 -8.31
CA TYR A 16 14.59 4.24 -8.61
C TYR A 16 14.38 2.94 -7.85
N ILE A 17 15.37 2.46 -7.12
CA ILE A 17 15.35 1.15 -6.43
C ILE A 17 15.04 1.36 -4.95
N CYS A 18 14.05 0.63 -4.47
CA CYS A 18 13.62 0.68 -3.08
C CYS A 18 14.68 0.03 -2.17
N PRO A 19 15.16 0.69 -1.11
CA PRO A 19 16.16 0.12 -0.21
C PRO A 19 15.65 -1.06 0.63
N VAL A 20 14.32 -1.20 0.76
CA VAL A 20 13.69 -2.23 1.60
C VAL A 20 13.41 -3.50 0.79
N CYS A 21 12.74 -3.38 -0.36
CA CYS A 21 12.37 -4.54 -1.17
C CYS A 21 13.33 -4.82 -2.35
N ALA A 22 14.30 -3.93 -2.61
CA ALA A 22 15.25 -4.03 -3.72
C ALA A 22 14.61 -4.12 -5.13
N LEU A 23 13.35 -3.69 -5.27
CA LEU A 23 12.62 -3.58 -6.53
C LEU A 23 12.45 -2.12 -6.92
N ILE A 24 11.96 -1.85 -8.14
CA ILE A 24 11.64 -0.49 -8.59
C ILE A 24 10.57 0.09 -7.66
N ILE A 25 10.72 1.33 -7.23
CA ILE A 25 9.83 1.95 -6.24
C ILE A 25 8.38 2.02 -6.78
N ARG A 26 7.42 1.48 -6.01
CA ARG A 26 5.98 1.64 -6.23
C ARG A 26 5.43 2.66 -5.25
N ASP A 27 4.67 3.63 -5.73
CA ASP A 27 4.09 4.71 -4.93
C ASP A 27 5.15 5.34 -4.00
N PRO A 28 6.13 6.08 -4.58
CA PRO A 28 7.28 6.55 -3.84
C PRO A 28 6.87 7.46 -2.70
N VAL A 29 7.30 7.13 -1.49
CA VAL A 29 7.26 8.03 -0.35
C VAL A 29 8.65 8.61 -0.10
N GLN A 30 8.71 9.88 0.29
CA GLN A 30 9.94 10.60 0.60
C GLN A 30 9.95 11.02 2.07
N PHE A 31 11.09 10.81 2.73
CA PHE A 31 11.37 11.30 4.08
C PHE A 31 11.82 12.76 4.01
N ILE A 32 11.07 13.71 4.57
CA ILE A 32 11.37 15.16 4.44
C ILE A 32 12.77 15.49 4.99
N GLY A 33 13.14 14.90 6.13
CA GLY A 33 14.40 15.22 6.82
C GLY A 33 15.69 14.81 6.08
N CYS A 34 15.63 13.78 5.23
CA CYS A 34 16.83 13.24 4.56
C CYS A 34 16.69 13.05 3.04
N GLY A 35 15.49 13.24 2.48
CA GLY A 35 15.21 13.13 1.05
C GLY A 35 15.21 11.71 0.47
N HIS A 36 15.51 10.68 1.27
CA HIS A 36 15.50 9.28 0.82
C HIS A 36 14.09 8.79 0.49
N ARG A 37 13.99 7.80 -0.40
CA ARG A 37 12.73 7.28 -0.93
C ARG A 37 12.59 5.78 -0.77
N GLN A 38 11.35 5.31 -0.67
CA GLN A 38 11.00 3.89 -0.67
C GLN A 38 9.55 3.71 -1.15
N CYS A 39 9.10 2.46 -1.30
CA CYS A 39 7.69 2.19 -1.59
C CYS A 39 6.81 2.56 -0.39
N GLN A 40 5.61 3.09 -0.64
CA GLN A 40 4.63 3.35 0.42
C GLN A 40 4.34 2.11 1.27
N THR A 41 4.30 0.93 0.66
CA THR A 41 4.03 -0.35 1.32
C THR A 41 5.23 -0.95 2.03
N CYS A 42 6.43 -0.44 1.74
CA CYS A 42 7.64 -0.74 2.50
C CYS A 42 7.78 0.19 3.72
N LEU A 43 6.88 1.17 3.87
CA LEU A 43 6.72 1.91 5.11
C LEU A 43 6.19 0.95 6.18
N GLY A 44 6.64 1.13 7.43
CA GLY A 44 6.19 0.32 8.56
C GLY A 44 4.67 0.37 8.79
N LYS A 45 4.21 -0.34 9.82
CA LYS A 45 2.78 -0.44 10.15
C LYS A 45 2.16 0.95 10.36
N GLU A 46 0.87 1.08 10.07
CA GLU A 46 0.17 2.38 10.08
C GLU A 46 0.10 3.05 11.46
N ASP A 47 0.15 2.25 12.51
CA ASP A 47 0.13 2.64 13.93
C ASP A 47 1.48 3.19 14.43
N GLN A 48 2.56 3.05 13.65
CA GLN A 48 3.87 3.59 14.02
C GLN A 48 3.90 5.12 13.88
N ARG A 49 4.01 5.79 15.03
CA ARG A 49 4.12 7.26 15.11
C ARG A 49 5.47 7.77 14.61
N GLU A 50 6.54 7.02 14.91
CA GLU A 50 7.90 7.28 14.48
C GLU A 50 8.35 6.22 13.48
N ILE A 51 9.03 6.66 12.43
CA ILE A 51 9.55 5.80 11.37
C ILE A 51 11.04 6.07 11.23
N THR A 52 11.83 5.01 11.13
CA THR A 52 13.26 5.10 10.88
C THR A 52 13.54 4.95 9.39
N CYS A 53 14.28 5.89 8.81
CA CYS A 53 14.72 5.77 7.42
C CYS A 53 15.68 4.58 7.28
N PRO A 54 15.43 3.61 6.38
CA PRO A 54 16.28 2.42 6.24
C PRO A 54 17.67 2.73 5.65
N GLN A 55 17.85 3.86 4.97
CA GLN A 55 19.12 4.22 4.33
C GLN A 55 20.08 4.94 5.29
N CYS A 56 19.57 5.92 6.04
CA CYS A 56 20.40 6.79 6.90
C CYS A 56 20.09 6.67 8.40
N GLN A 57 19.16 5.80 8.78
CA GLN A 57 18.75 5.54 10.16
C GLN A 57 18.19 6.76 10.92
N THR A 58 17.86 7.84 10.21
CA THR A 58 17.20 9.01 10.79
C THR A 58 15.78 8.65 11.20
N LYS A 59 15.44 8.90 12.47
CA LYS A 59 14.07 8.81 12.99
C LYS A 59 13.32 10.07 12.63
N VAL A 60 12.15 9.90 12.03
CA VAL A 60 11.22 10.99 11.66
C VAL A 60 9.83 10.64 12.14
N LEU A 61 8.96 11.65 12.26
CA LEU A 61 7.54 11.40 12.48
C LEU A 61 6.90 10.85 11.20
N ARG A 62 5.89 9.99 11.31
CA ARG A 62 5.16 9.48 10.12
C ARG A 62 4.54 10.62 9.30
N THR A 63 4.17 11.74 9.95
CA THR A 63 3.68 12.97 9.30
C THR A 63 4.75 13.70 8.47
N GLU A 64 6.02 13.39 8.67
CA GLU A 64 7.16 13.93 7.91
C GLU A 64 7.57 13.01 6.75
N VAL A 65 6.70 12.08 6.37
CA VAL A 65 6.83 11.22 5.21
C VAL A 65 5.64 11.46 4.30
N HIS A 66 5.90 11.81 3.04
CA HIS A 66 4.83 12.11 2.07
C HIS A 66 5.01 11.32 0.78
N LEU A 67 3.91 11.12 0.06
CA LEU A 67 3.96 10.63 -1.32
C LEU A 67 4.69 11.65 -2.20
N ASP A 68 5.74 11.23 -2.89
CA ASP A 68 6.52 12.05 -3.81
C ASP A 68 5.95 11.92 -5.22
N ARG A 69 4.88 12.69 -5.47
CA ARG A 69 4.22 12.71 -6.78
C ARG A 69 5.12 13.23 -7.90
N GLY A 70 6.07 14.11 -7.57
CA GLY A 70 7.04 14.63 -8.54
C GLY A 70 7.93 13.51 -9.06
N PHE A 71 8.51 12.75 -8.14
CA PHE A 71 9.32 11.57 -8.47
C PHE A 71 8.49 10.47 -9.13
N GLN A 72 7.26 10.21 -8.65
CA GLN A 72 6.36 9.25 -9.29
C GLN A 72 6.10 9.59 -10.77
N ASN A 73 5.92 10.87 -11.10
CA ASN A 73 5.72 11.30 -12.48
C ASN A 73 7.00 11.19 -13.32
N GLU A 74 8.17 11.47 -12.76
CA GLU A 74 9.46 11.23 -13.42
C GLU A 74 9.60 9.74 -13.81
N MET A 75 9.27 8.84 -12.88
CA MET A 75 9.39 7.40 -13.05
C MET A 75 8.54 6.82 -14.19
N LYS A 76 7.43 7.46 -14.56
CA LYS A 76 6.52 6.98 -15.61
C LYS A 76 7.21 6.75 -16.96
N THR A 77 8.26 7.53 -17.24
CA THR A 77 9.02 7.47 -18.49
C THR A 77 10.13 6.44 -18.50
N LEU A 78 10.35 5.73 -17.39
CA LEU A 78 11.40 4.72 -17.28
C LEU A 78 11.16 3.57 -18.25
N LEU A 79 12.18 3.25 -19.03
CA LEU A 79 12.17 2.06 -19.89
C LEU A 79 12.38 0.82 -19.03
N ILE A 80 11.45 -0.11 -19.14
CA ILE A 80 11.43 -1.35 -18.39
C ILE A 80 11.18 -2.54 -19.31
N VAL A 81 11.67 -3.70 -18.89
CA VAL A 81 11.51 -4.96 -19.61
C VAL A 81 10.71 -5.92 -18.75
N CYS A 82 9.63 -6.47 -19.32
CA CYS A 82 8.78 -7.42 -18.62
C CYS A 82 9.58 -8.64 -18.17
N TYR A 83 9.31 -9.12 -16.96
CA TYR A 83 9.97 -10.30 -16.43
C TYR A 83 9.58 -11.57 -17.20
N TRP A 84 8.31 -11.68 -17.62
CA TRP A 84 7.71 -12.92 -18.13
C TRP A 84 7.60 -13.02 -19.65
N CYS A 85 7.89 -11.95 -20.40
CA CYS A 85 7.86 -11.99 -21.86
C CYS A 85 8.96 -11.10 -22.49
N GLN A 86 8.82 -10.81 -23.78
CA GLN A 86 9.76 -10.00 -24.56
C GLN A 86 9.33 -8.53 -24.63
N TRP A 87 8.23 -8.15 -24.00
CA TRP A 87 7.75 -6.77 -23.99
C TRP A 87 8.74 -5.85 -23.26
N ASP A 88 9.05 -4.73 -23.90
CA ASP A 88 9.73 -3.58 -23.33
C ASP A 88 8.94 -2.31 -23.64
N GLY A 89 9.01 -1.34 -22.73
CA GLY A 89 8.25 -0.10 -22.85
C GLY A 89 8.43 0.81 -21.66
N ILE A 90 7.63 1.87 -21.59
CA ILE A 90 7.64 2.81 -20.46
C ILE A 90 6.88 2.24 -19.26
N LEU A 91 7.31 2.61 -18.05
CA LEU A 91 6.72 2.16 -16.79
C LEU A 91 5.21 2.44 -16.69
N ASP A 92 4.76 3.57 -17.23
CA ASP A 92 3.33 3.96 -17.21
C ASP A 92 2.43 2.94 -17.91
N ASN A 93 2.94 2.25 -18.93
CA ASN A 93 2.20 1.22 -19.68
C ASN A 93 2.39 -0.18 -19.10
N TYR A 94 3.23 -0.35 -18.09
CA TYR A 94 3.60 -1.68 -17.60
C TYR A 94 2.44 -2.44 -17.02
N GLN A 95 1.65 -1.78 -16.18
CA GLN A 95 0.53 -2.44 -15.49
C GLN A 95 -0.51 -2.94 -16.49
N ASN A 96 -0.82 -2.12 -17.50
CA ASN A 96 -1.72 -2.52 -18.59
C ASN A 96 -1.17 -3.73 -19.35
N HIS A 97 0.12 -3.71 -19.69
CA HIS A 97 0.78 -4.87 -20.32
C HIS A 97 0.65 -6.14 -19.46
N LEU A 98 0.89 -6.03 -18.16
CA LEU A 98 0.79 -7.16 -17.23
C LEU A 98 -0.64 -7.72 -17.19
N ASP A 99 -1.65 -6.85 -17.14
CA ASP A 99 -3.05 -7.26 -17.05
C ASP A 99 -3.54 -7.90 -18.36
N GLU A 100 -3.06 -7.44 -19.52
CA GLU A 100 -3.44 -7.97 -20.84
C GLU A 100 -2.67 -9.25 -21.24
N SER A 101 -1.35 -9.27 -20.99
CA SER A 101 -0.45 -10.32 -21.49
C SER A 101 -0.14 -11.40 -20.46
N HIS A 102 -0.35 -11.13 -19.16
CA HIS A 102 -0.06 -12.05 -18.07
C HIS A 102 -1.24 -12.22 -17.10
N PRO A 103 -2.46 -12.54 -17.60
CA PRO A 103 -3.65 -12.66 -16.74
C PRO A 103 -3.62 -13.89 -15.83
N ASN A 104 -2.74 -14.87 -16.06
CA ASN A 104 -2.63 -16.09 -15.25
C ASN A 104 -1.16 -16.36 -14.91
N LEU A 105 -0.72 -15.90 -13.75
CA LEU A 105 0.63 -16.10 -13.25
C LEU A 105 0.67 -17.31 -12.33
N THR A 106 1.66 -18.18 -12.51
CA THR A 106 1.88 -19.34 -11.64
C THR A 106 3.13 -19.12 -10.81
N CYS A 107 3.04 -19.35 -9.50
CA CYS A 107 4.18 -19.20 -8.61
C CYS A 107 5.20 -20.31 -8.84
N GLU A 108 6.42 -19.94 -9.22
CA GLU A 108 7.52 -20.89 -9.46
C GLU A 108 7.93 -21.70 -8.22
N TYR A 109 7.64 -21.19 -7.01
CA TYR A 109 8.00 -21.85 -5.76
C TYR A 109 6.89 -22.78 -5.24
N CYS A 110 5.63 -22.37 -5.32
CA CYS A 110 4.51 -23.14 -4.76
C CYS A 110 3.51 -23.72 -5.76
N GLY A 111 3.50 -23.24 -7.00
CA GLY A 111 2.58 -23.68 -8.05
C GLY A 111 1.19 -23.06 -8.00
N GLU A 112 0.90 -22.15 -7.05
CA GLU A 112 -0.39 -21.44 -6.99
C GLU A 112 -0.56 -20.50 -8.18
N GLN A 113 -1.79 -20.42 -8.68
CA GLN A 113 -2.18 -19.58 -9.80
C GLN A 113 -2.84 -18.29 -9.33
N PHE A 114 -2.53 -17.20 -10.00
CA PHE A 114 -3.00 -15.86 -9.69
C PHE A 114 -3.53 -15.20 -10.95
N ASN A 115 -4.71 -14.59 -10.82
CA ASN A 115 -5.39 -13.87 -11.90
C ASN A 115 -4.96 -12.39 -12.01
N SER A 116 -4.06 -11.95 -11.13
CA SER A 116 -3.56 -10.57 -11.08
C SER A 116 -2.11 -10.57 -10.62
N THR A 117 -1.29 -9.78 -11.31
CA THR A 117 0.12 -9.57 -10.95
C THR A 117 0.29 -8.97 -9.56
N ASN A 118 -0.70 -8.21 -9.08
CA ASN A 118 -0.68 -7.64 -7.73
C ASN A 118 -0.78 -8.73 -6.66
N ASN A 119 -1.76 -9.62 -6.78
CA ASN A 119 -1.94 -10.75 -5.85
C ASN A 119 -0.73 -11.69 -5.90
N PHE A 120 -0.18 -11.91 -7.10
CA PHE A 120 1.02 -12.71 -7.32
C PHE A 120 2.25 -12.16 -6.57
N ASN A 121 2.51 -10.85 -6.71
CA ASN A 121 3.66 -10.20 -6.08
C ASN A 121 3.50 -10.12 -4.55
N GLU A 122 2.29 -9.83 -4.07
CA GLU A 122 2.00 -9.88 -2.63
C GLU A 122 2.23 -11.28 -2.07
N HIS A 123 1.77 -12.32 -2.77
CA HIS A 123 2.03 -13.70 -2.39
C HIS A 123 3.52 -14.00 -2.22
N LYS A 124 4.36 -13.65 -3.20
CA LYS A 124 5.81 -13.90 -3.10
C LYS A 124 6.39 -13.27 -1.83
N VAL A 125 5.97 -12.05 -1.49
CA VAL A 125 6.57 -11.31 -0.37
C VAL A 125 6.04 -11.73 0.99
N SER A 126 4.74 -11.97 1.15
CA SER A 126 4.17 -12.15 2.50
C SER A 126 3.68 -13.57 2.79
N THR A 127 3.16 -14.32 1.80
CA THR A 127 2.41 -15.55 2.08
C THR A 127 3.05 -16.83 1.54
N CYS A 128 3.84 -16.77 0.47
CA CYS A 128 4.46 -17.94 -0.15
C CYS A 128 5.31 -18.73 0.86
N GLN A 129 4.93 -19.96 1.19
CA GLN A 129 5.66 -20.76 2.17
C GLN A 129 6.91 -21.45 1.60
N LYS A 130 6.95 -21.66 0.27
CA LYS A 130 8.02 -22.38 -0.41
C LYS A 130 9.12 -21.49 -0.99
N ILE A 131 8.98 -20.16 -0.89
CA ILE A 131 10.01 -19.20 -1.33
C ILE A 131 11.19 -19.17 -0.34
N SER A 132 12.41 -19.06 -0.86
CA SER A 132 13.63 -18.88 -0.05
C SER A 132 13.92 -17.40 0.18
N VAL A 133 13.98 -16.98 1.45
CA VAL A 133 14.18 -15.59 1.88
C VAL A 133 15.40 -15.47 2.78
N GLU A 134 15.98 -14.27 2.84
CA GLU A 134 17.07 -13.98 3.78
C GLU A 134 16.55 -13.95 5.22
N CYS A 135 17.40 -14.38 6.15
CA CYS A 135 17.09 -14.32 7.57
C CYS A 135 16.92 -12.87 8.06
N LEU A 136 15.91 -12.61 8.89
CA LEU A 136 15.67 -11.28 9.49
C LEU A 136 16.80 -10.83 10.43
N LEU A 137 17.63 -11.78 10.89
CA LEU A 137 18.80 -11.51 11.74
C LEU A 137 20.10 -11.36 10.94
N LYS A 138 20.01 -11.03 9.63
CA LYS A 138 21.16 -10.74 8.79
C LYS A 138 22.08 -9.67 9.36
N ASP A 139 21.50 -8.60 9.87
CA ASP A 139 22.26 -7.50 10.51
C ASP A 139 22.97 -7.93 11.80
N PHE A 140 22.56 -9.07 12.38
CA PHE A 140 23.18 -9.69 13.55
C PHE A 140 24.12 -10.84 13.18
N GLY A 141 24.40 -11.04 11.88
CA GLY A 141 25.39 -11.98 11.36
C GLY A 141 24.85 -13.30 10.78
N CYS A 142 23.54 -13.44 10.57
CA CYS A 142 22.98 -14.62 9.90
C CYS A 142 22.83 -14.41 8.38
N ASN A 143 23.71 -15.03 7.59
CA ASN A 143 23.71 -14.88 6.12
C ASN A 143 22.94 -15.99 5.37
N GLU A 144 22.15 -16.81 6.07
CA GLU A 144 21.45 -17.94 5.47
C GLU A 144 20.19 -17.50 4.69
N ARG A 145 19.94 -18.15 3.55
CA ARG A 145 18.69 -18.06 2.79
C ARG A 145 17.86 -19.32 3.02
N ILE A 146 16.62 -19.14 3.46
CA ILE A 146 15.83 -20.22 4.05
C ILE A 146 14.43 -20.19 3.51
N VAL A 147 13.90 -21.38 3.22
CA VAL A 147 12.51 -21.56 2.83
C VAL A 147 11.61 -21.04 3.96
N ARG A 148 10.67 -20.15 3.64
CA ARG A 148 9.81 -19.47 4.64
C ARG A 148 9.13 -20.44 5.61
N ALA A 149 8.68 -21.60 5.12
CA ALA A 149 8.11 -22.67 5.95
C ALA A 149 9.04 -23.16 7.08
N ASN A 150 10.35 -23.18 6.84
CA ASN A 150 11.36 -23.72 7.76
C ASN A 150 11.97 -22.64 8.67
N MET A 151 11.50 -21.39 8.58
CA MET A 151 12.07 -20.27 9.35
C MET A 151 11.94 -20.49 10.87
N LYS A 152 10.86 -21.17 11.32
CA LYS A 152 10.67 -21.52 12.73
C LYS A 152 11.79 -22.40 13.27
N GLU A 153 12.15 -23.45 12.54
CA GLU A 153 13.23 -24.38 12.92
C GLU A 153 14.59 -23.67 12.87
N HIS A 154 14.80 -22.80 11.88
CA HIS A 154 16.02 -22.01 11.79
C HIS A 154 16.22 -21.05 12.98
N TYR A 155 15.17 -20.41 13.50
CA TYR A 155 15.27 -19.58 14.70
C TYR A 155 15.67 -20.37 15.97
N MET A 156 15.50 -21.70 15.97
CA MET A 156 15.90 -22.57 17.07
C MET A 156 17.36 -23.03 17.00
N THR A 157 18.11 -22.63 15.97
CA THR A 157 19.55 -22.96 15.86
C THR A 157 20.36 -22.33 16.99
N GLU A 158 21.42 -23.01 17.42
CA GLU A 158 22.29 -22.55 18.52
C GLU A 158 22.88 -21.15 18.25
N GLN A 159 23.17 -20.84 16.98
CA GLN A 159 23.63 -19.51 16.55
C GLN A 159 22.61 -18.43 16.91
N HIS A 160 21.34 -18.65 16.58
CA HIS A 160 20.29 -17.69 16.88
C HIS A 160 19.95 -17.60 18.36
N GLN A 161 19.93 -18.73 19.07
CA GLN A 161 19.73 -18.74 20.53
C GLN A 161 20.84 -17.94 21.25
N LYS A 162 22.10 -18.05 20.79
CA LYS A 162 23.23 -17.25 21.28
C LYS A 162 23.06 -15.76 20.95
N SER A 163 22.65 -15.42 19.72
CA SER A 163 22.40 -14.03 19.32
C SER A 163 21.29 -13.38 20.15
N VAL A 164 20.16 -14.06 20.34
CA VAL A 164 19.05 -13.60 21.17
C VAL A 164 19.49 -13.42 22.63
N SER A 165 20.23 -14.39 23.18
CA SER A 165 20.77 -14.30 24.54
C SER A 165 21.73 -13.12 24.72
N LYS A 166 22.53 -12.81 23.70
CA LYS A 166 23.42 -11.65 23.70
C LYS A 166 22.63 -10.34 23.69
N CYS A 167 21.60 -10.23 22.85
CA CYS A 167 20.71 -9.06 22.83
C CYS A 167 20.03 -8.87 24.19
N ILE A 168 19.46 -9.93 24.78
CA ILE A 168 18.82 -9.86 26.10
C ILE A 168 19.80 -9.35 27.17
N ARG A 169 21.03 -9.87 27.22
CA ARG A 169 22.07 -9.37 28.16
C ARG A 169 22.39 -7.89 27.97
N GLN A 170 22.46 -7.42 26.73
CA GLN A 170 22.71 -6.01 26.43
C GLN A 170 21.54 -5.11 26.86
N PHE A 171 20.30 -5.56 26.67
CA PHE A 171 19.12 -4.87 27.20
C PHE A 171 19.13 -4.80 28.73
N LEU A 172 19.48 -5.91 29.40
CA LEU A 172 19.59 -5.96 30.87
C LEU A 172 20.68 -5.05 31.42
N SER A 173 21.82 -4.91 30.74
CA SER A 173 22.86 -3.95 31.16
C SER A 173 22.42 -2.49 31.02
N HIS A 174 21.59 -2.17 30.03
CA HIS A 174 21.12 -0.80 29.79
C HIS A 174 20.05 -0.32 30.80
N ASP A 175 19.38 -1.24 31.50
CA ASP A 175 18.38 -0.93 32.52
C ASP A 175 19.00 -0.65 33.90
N SER A 176 20.24 -1.08 34.12
CA SER A 176 20.98 -0.79 35.37
C SER A 176 21.45 0.68 35.48
N ASP A 177 21.61 1.38 34.35
CA ASP A 177 22.02 2.80 34.31
C ASP A 177 20.85 3.80 34.41
N ARG A 178 19.59 3.33 34.48
CA ARG A 178 18.39 4.20 34.50
C ARG A 178 17.72 4.37 35.86
N ARG A 179 18.25 3.80 36.94
CA ARG A 179 17.72 4.02 38.30
C ARG A 179 18.39 5.20 38.99
N ILE A 180 17.71 6.35 38.85
CA ILE A 180 17.51 7.46 39.80
C ILE A 180 18.54 7.62 40.93
N ASP A 181 19.25 8.74 40.83
CA ASP A 181 19.90 9.51 41.89
C ASP A 181 18.92 9.82 43.05
N THR A 182 19.10 9.16 44.19
CA THR A 182 18.65 9.62 45.51
C THR A 182 19.72 9.25 46.55
N GLY A 183 20.16 10.25 47.31
CA GLY A 183 21.46 10.26 47.98
C GLY A 183 21.61 9.49 49.32
N CYS A 184 22.84 8.98 49.51
CA CYS A 184 23.69 8.96 50.73
C CYS A 184 23.24 8.14 51.98
N PRO A 185 24.12 7.72 52.93
CA PRO A 185 25.58 7.50 52.95
C PRO A 185 26.03 6.05 53.33
N ARG A 186 27.35 5.83 53.24
CA ARG A 186 28.18 4.62 53.51
C ARG A 186 27.97 3.88 54.86
N THR A 187 28.44 2.63 54.82
CA THR A 187 29.01 1.70 55.85
C THR A 187 28.15 0.45 56.01
N THR A 188 28.63 -0.80 55.97
CA THR A 188 29.87 -1.42 56.47
C THR A 188 30.29 -2.64 55.64
N THR A 189 31.57 -2.97 55.75
CA THR A 189 32.28 -4.19 55.34
C THR A 189 31.65 -5.49 55.82
N GLU A 190 31.28 -6.42 54.93
CA GLU A 190 31.21 -7.87 55.25
C GLU A 190 31.65 -8.75 54.05
N SER A 191 32.72 -9.51 54.29
CA SER A 191 33.01 -10.89 53.84
C SER A 191 32.37 -11.41 52.53
N TYR A 192 33.15 -11.40 51.45
CA TYR A 192 32.85 -12.04 50.16
C TYR A 192 32.87 -13.57 50.25
N ASN A 193 31.75 -14.22 49.89
CA ASN A 193 31.67 -15.66 49.62
C ASN A 193 31.17 -15.88 48.17
N PRO A 194 31.96 -16.48 47.26
CA PRO A 194 31.64 -16.53 45.82
C PRO A 194 30.44 -17.41 45.45
N ASP A 195 30.10 -18.40 46.27
CA ASP A 195 29.11 -19.42 45.92
C ASP A 195 27.65 -18.97 46.15
N THR A 196 27.43 -17.96 47.01
CA THR A 196 26.08 -17.37 47.24
C THR A 196 25.68 -16.38 46.16
N VAL A 197 26.64 -15.74 45.49
CA VAL A 197 26.38 -14.71 44.45
C VAL A 197 25.79 -15.33 43.18
N GLN A 198 26.23 -16.52 42.78
CA GLN A 198 25.68 -17.21 41.60
C GLN A 198 24.21 -17.63 41.77
N PHE A 199 23.80 -17.98 42.98
CA PHE A 199 22.42 -18.39 43.26
C PHE A 199 21.46 -17.19 43.26
N GLU A 200 21.89 -16.04 43.77
CA GLU A 200 21.11 -14.79 43.72
C GLU A 200 20.96 -14.26 42.30
N GLU A 201 22.00 -14.33 41.47
CA GLU A 201 21.92 -13.97 40.05
C GLU A 201 20.97 -14.91 39.28
N LEU A 202 21.05 -16.22 39.52
CA LEU A 202 20.16 -17.21 38.91
C LEU A 202 18.70 -16.99 39.35
N HIS A 203 18.48 -16.69 40.63
CA HIS A 203 17.17 -16.37 41.18
C HIS A 203 16.61 -15.07 40.60
N GLY A 204 17.45 -14.06 40.38
CA GLY A 204 17.10 -12.83 39.68
C GLY A 204 16.64 -13.06 38.24
N VAL A 205 17.38 -13.90 37.48
CA VAL A 205 16.99 -14.29 36.12
C VAL A 205 15.68 -15.06 36.12
N LEU A 206 15.50 -16.00 37.05
CA LEU A 206 14.25 -16.77 37.19
C LEU A 206 13.05 -15.87 37.47
N ASN A 207 13.18 -14.89 38.38
CA ASN A 207 12.09 -13.96 38.69
C ASN A 207 11.74 -13.06 37.49
N ILE A 208 12.73 -12.62 36.72
CA ILE A 208 12.48 -11.86 35.48
C ILE A 208 11.78 -12.73 34.44
N LEU A 209 12.21 -13.99 34.28
CA LEU A 209 11.56 -14.92 33.34
C LEU A 209 10.12 -15.22 33.75
N VAL A 210 9.86 -15.42 35.05
CA VAL A 210 8.49 -15.60 35.57
C VAL A 210 7.65 -14.37 35.29
N GLY A 211 8.14 -13.16 35.60
CA GLY A 211 7.41 -11.93 35.30
C GLY A 211 7.19 -11.71 33.78
N GLY A 212 8.15 -12.11 32.95
CA GLY A 212 8.02 -12.10 31.49
C GLY A 212 6.96 -13.08 30.98
N ILE A 213 6.90 -14.29 31.56
CA ILE A 213 5.89 -15.30 31.23
C ILE A 213 4.51 -14.80 31.65
N GLU A 214 4.36 -14.24 32.86
CA GLU A 214 3.11 -13.65 33.34
C GLU A 214 2.65 -12.48 32.45
N ALA A 215 3.57 -11.62 32.03
CA ALA A 215 3.25 -10.53 31.11
C ALA A 215 2.76 -11.06 29.74
N LEU A 216 3.44 -12.07 29.20
CA LEU A 216 3.05 -12.71 27.93
C LEU A 216 1.69 -13.42 28.05
N GLU A 217 1.41 -14.06 29.19
CA GLU A 217 0.12 -14.70 29.45
C GLU A 217 -1.01 -13.66 29.50
N ASN A 218 -0.78 -12.53 30.18
CA ASN A 218 -1.72 -11.42 30.20
C ASN A 218 -1.94 -10.81 28.81
N ASP A 219 -0.88 -10.63 28.02
CA ASP A 219 -0.97 -10.14 26.65
C ASP A 219 -1.71 -11.13 25.74
N ALA A 220 -1.45 -12.43 25.87
CA ALA A 220 -2.16 -13.47 25.12
C ALA A 220 -3.65 -13.47 25.46
N GLN A 221 -4.00 -13.32 26.73
CA GLN A 221 -5.39 -13.22 27.16
C GLN A 221 -6.07 -11.95 26.63
N ARG A 222 -5.37 -10.80 26.66
CA ARG A 222 -5.88 -9.55 26.08
C ARG A 222 -6.14 -9.70 24.58
N LEU A 223 -5.17 -10.25 23.84
CA LEU A 223 -5.31 -10.48 22.39
C LEU A 223 -6.46 -11.45 22.07
N SER A 224 -6.66 -12.49 22.88
CA SER A 224 -7.80 -13.40 22.75
C SER A 224 -9.14 -12.66 22.89
N ASN A 225 -9.24 -11.78 23.89
CA ASN A 225 -10.44 -10.97 24.09
C ASN A 225 -10.67 -9.95 22.95
N GLU A 226 -9.62 -9.27 22.50
CA GLU A 226 -9.68 -8.33 21.36
C GLU A 226 -10.08 -9.06 20.07
N SER A 227 -9.54 -10.25 19.83
CA SER A 227 -9.91 -11.08 18.68
C SER A 227 -11.38 -11.49 18.73
N LEU A 228 -11.88 -11.89 19.91
CA LEU A 228 -13.29 -12.24 20.08
C LEU A 228 -14.19 -11.03 19.84
N GLN A 229 -13.82 -9.86 20.36
CA GLN A 229 -14.56 -8.63 20.15
C GLN A 229 -14.59 -8.23 18.67
N ALA A 230 -13.45 -8.31 17.98
CA ALA A 230 -13.37 -8.04 16.55
C ALA A 230 -14.28 -8.99 15.75
N GLN A 231 -14.32 -10.28 16.10
CA GLN A 231 -15.19 -11.25 15.46
C GLN A 231 -16.68 -10.92 15.64
N VAL A 232 -17.10 -10.49 16.83
CA VAL A 232 -18.48 -10.05 17.08
C VAL A 232 -18.83 -8.80 16.27
N THR A 233 -17.90 -7.84 16.17
CA THR A 233 -18.13 -6.64 15.35
C THR A 233 -18.25 -6.96 13.87
N LEU A 234 -17.44 -7.87 13.35
CA LEU A 234 -17.53 -8.35 11.96
C LEU A 234 -18.89 -9.00 11.69
N GLN A 235 -19.34 -9.90 12.57
CA GLN A 235 -20.65 -10.54 12.44
C GLN A 235 -21.78 -9.51 12.44
N THR A 236 -21.71 -8.50 13.30
CA THR A 236 -22.73 -7.43 13.35
C THR A 236 -22.76 -6.61 12.05
N LEU A 237 -21.60 -6.30 11.48
CA LEU A 237 -21.50 -5.58 10.21
C LEU A 237 -22.02 -6.43 9.04
N GLU A 238 -21.71 -7.73 9.03
CA GLU A 238 -22.24 -8.68 8.05
C GLU A 238 -23.76 -8.76 8.10
N GLU A 239 -24.36 -8.71 9.29
CA GLU A 239 -25.82 -8.68 9.47
C GLU A 239 -26.46 -7.36 8.98
N GLN A 240 -25.74 -6.23 9.04
CA GLN A 240 -26.23 -4.92 8.56
C GLN A 240 -26.10 -4.74 7.03
N LEU A 241 -25.17 -5.46 6.40
CA LEU A 241 -24.83 -5.33 4.98
C LEU A 241 -26.05 -5.54 4.03
N PRO A 242 -26.90 -6.56 4.23
CA PRO A 242 -28.08 -6.77 3.39
C PRO A 242 -29.09 -5.62 3.45
N GLY A 243 -29.30 -5.03 4.64
CA GLY A 243 -30.23 -3.92 4.81
C GLY A 243 -29.77 -2.66 4.09
N LEU A 244 -28.49 -2.32 4.21
CA LEU A 244 -27.89 -1.21 3.48
C LEU A 244 -27.93 -1.43 1.96
N LYS A 245 -27.69 -2.68 1.52
CA LYS A 245 -27.77 -3.04 0.10
C LYS A 245 -29.17 -2.82 -0.46
N LEU A 246 -30.20 -3.29 0.24
CA LEU A 246 -31.61 -3.08 -0.17
C LEU A 246 -31.95 -1.59 -0.22
N SER A 247 -31.57 -0.82 0.81
CA SER A 247 -31.82 0.63 0.84
C SER A 247 -31.13 1.37 -0.31
N MET A 248 -29.93 0.93 -0.70
CA MET A 248 -29.20 1.48 -1.85
C MET A 248 -29.85 1.10 -3.18
N GLU A 249 -30.34 -0.14 -3.32
CA GLU A 249 -31.09 -0.59 -4.50
C GLU A 249 -32.40 0.21 -4.67
N GLU A 250 -33.14 0.45 -3.58
CA GLU A 250 -34.34 1.29 -3.58
C GLU A 250 -34.04 2.74 -3.99
N SER A 251 -32.99 3.33 -3.41
CA SER A 251 -32.56 4.68 -3.74
C SER A 251 -32.12 4.81 -5.20
N ASN A 252 -31.44 3.80 -5.73
CA ASN A 252 -31.03 3.74 -7.13
C ASN A 252 -32.24 3.60 -8.07
N GLY A 253 -33.23 2.77 -7.71
CA GLY A 253 -34.49 2.66 -8.43
C GLY A 253 -35.24 4.00 -8.49
N PHE A 254 -35.28 4.74 -7.39
CA PHE A 254 -35.85 6.09 -7.35
C PHE A 254 -35.10 7.05 -8.29
N LEU A 255 -33.77 7.08 -8.22
CA LEU A 255 -32.94 7.91 -9.10
C LEU A 255 -33.15 7.57 -10.58
N GLN A 256 -33.28 6.29 -10.93
CA GLN A 256 -33.57 5.86 -12.30
C GLN A 256 -34.92 6.38 -12.78
N GLY A 257 -35.94 6.37 -11.91
CA GLY A 257 -37.25 6.96 -12.19
C GLY A 257 -37.17 8.46 -12.44
N VAL A 258 -36.44 9.19 -11.58
CA VAL A 258 -36.20 10.64 -11.77
C VAL A 258 -35.48 10.92 -13.08
N ASN A 259 -34.49 10.10 -13.45
CA ASN A 259 -33.75 10.25 -14.70
C ASN A 259 -34.66 10.04 -15.94
N CYS A 260 -35.54 9.05 -15.91
CA CYS A 260 -36.54 8.84 -16.96
C CYS A 260 -37.45 10.06 -17.12
N ASN A 261 -37.95 10.62 -16.01
CA ASN A 261 -38.76 11.83 -16.04
C ASN A 261 -38.01 13.04 -16.61
N LEU A 262 -36.73 13.19 -16.26
CA LEU A 262 -35.86 14.24 -16.79
C LEU A 262 -35.73 14.13 -18.32
N ASP A 263 -35.59 12.92 -18.85
CA ASP A 263 -35.44 12.70 -20.30
C ASP A 263 -36.73 13.00 -21.06
N ILE A 264 -37.89 12.64 -20.50
CA ILE A 264 -39.21 13.05 -21.05
C ILE A 264 -39.31 14.58 -21.10
N LEU A 265 -38.98 15.25 -19.99
CA LEU A 265 -39.04 16.73 -19.92
C LEU A 265 -38.08 17.39 -20.91
N LYS A 266 -36.89 16.83 -21.14
CA LYS A 266 -35.96 17.32 -22.17
C LYS A 266 -36.55 17.18 -23.57
N GLN A 267 -37.23 16.06 -23.84
CA GLN A 267 -37.85 15.82 -25.13
C GLN A 267 -39.01 16.80 -25.38
N ASP A 268 -39.87 17.01 -24.38
CA ASP A 268 -40.94 18.00 -24.44
C ASP A 268 -40.41 19.42 -24.64
N PHE A 269 -39.35 19.79 -23.92
CA PHE A 269 -38.67 21.07 -24.09
C PHE A 269 -38.15 21.25 -25.52
N THR A 270 -37.53 20.22 -26.08
CA THR A 270 -37.01 20.24 -27.46
C THR A 270 -38.15 20.40 -28.48
N SER A 271 -39.27 19.70 -28.27
CA SER A 271 -40.47 19.82 -29.11
C SER A 271 -41.09 21.22 -29.03
N LEU A 272 -41.20 21.79 -27.83
CA LEU A 272 -41.68 23.16 -27.63
C LEU A 272 -40.74 24.18 -28.27
N GLN A 273 -39.43 23.99 -28.15
CA GLN A 273 -38.43 24.85 -28.78
C GLN A 273 -38.57 24.86 -30.31
N GLU A 274 -38.80 23.69 -30.92
CA GLU A 274 -39.03 23.57 -32.36
C GLU A 274 -40.31 24.31 -32.79
N LYS A 275 -41.42 24.11 -32.08
CA LYS A 275 -42.68 24.85 -32.34
C LYS A 275 -42.52 26.35 -32.22
N VAL A 276 -41.75 26.83 -31.24
CA VAL A 276 -41.47 28.26 -31.08
C VAL A 276 -40.66 28.78 -32.27
N ASN A 277 -39.64 28.04 -32.72
CA ASN A 277 -38.87 28.41 -33.89
C ASN A 277 -39.73 28.46 -35.16
N ASP A 278 -40.62 27.48 -35.35
CA ASP A 278 -41.55 27.46 -36.48
C ASP A 278 -42.48 28.66 -36.47
N LEU A 279 -43.07 28.98 -35.31
CA LEU A 279 -43.93 30.16 -35.14
C LEU A 279 -43.18 31.48 -35.37
N GLN A 280 -41.89 31.56 -35.04
CA GLN A 280 -41.07 32.71 -35.39
C GLN A 280 -40.86 32.87 -36.91
N CYS A 281 -41.04 31.81 -37.69
CA CYS A 281 -40.95 31.84 -39.15
C CYS A 281 -42.28 32.14 -39.87
N VAL A 282 -43.39 32.31 -39.13
CA VAL A 282 -44.71 32.67 -39.67
C VAL A 282 -45.10 34.08 -39.18
N SER A 283 -45.48 34.99 -40.08
CA SER A 283 -46.15 36.23 -39.65
C SER A 283 -47.63 35.97 -39.34
N TYR A 284 -48.23 36.82 -38.49
CA TYR A 284 -49.61 36.69 -37.98
C TYR A 284 -50.73 36.60 -39.07
N ASP A 285 -50.38 36.74 -40.34
CA ASP A 285 -51.23 36.67 -41.54
C ASP A 285 -51.08 35.36 -42.34
N GLY A 286 -50.28 34.39 -41.88
CA GLY A 286 -50.07 33.10 -42.56
C GLY A 286 -49.06 33.14 -43.70
N THR A 287 -48.33 34.25 -43.86
CA THR A 287 -47.25 34.37 -44.85
C THR A 287 -45.95 33.79 -44.30
N PHE A 288 -45.36 32.81 -44.99
CA PHE A 288 -44.05 32.23 -44.62
C PHE A 288 -42.92 33.19 -44.99
N ILE A 289 -42.08 33.56 -44.00
CA ILE A 289 -40.90 34.38 -44.24
C ILE A 289 -39.67 33.47 -44.35
N TRP A 290 -39.32 33.07 -45.56
CA TRP A 290 -38.05 32.42 -45.86
C TRP A 290 -36.94 33.46 -46.04
N LYS A 291 -36.01 33.53 -45.09
CA LYS A 291 -34.79 34.33 -45.21
C LYS A 291 -33.73 33.53 -45.96
N ILE A 292 -33.49 33.83 -47.23
CA ILE A 292 -32.37 33.25 -47.97
C ILE A 292 -31.07 33.85 -47.41
N THR A 293 -30.26 33.03 -46.76
CA THR A 293 -28.90 33.38 -46.34
C THR A 293 -27.91 33.18 -47.50
N ASN A 294 -26.85 33.99 -47.54
CA ASN A 294 -25.79 33.95 -48.57
C ASN A 294 -26.25 34.24 -50.02
N VAL A 295 -27.27 35.09 -50.19
CA VAL A 295 -27.77 35.53 -51.52
C VAL A 295 -26.66 36.14 -52.38
N LYS A 296 -25.78 36.97 -51.79
CA LYS A 296 -24.67 37.61 -52.52
C LYS A 296 -23.74 36.56 -53.13
N GLU A 297 -23.43 35.50 -52.40
CA GLU A 297 -22.51 34.43 -52.83
C GLU A 297 -23.10 33.59 -53.96
N LYS A 298 -24.40 33.25 -53.88
CA LYS A 298 -25.11 32.48 -54.91
C LYS A 298 -25.39 33.28 -56.19
N MET A 299 -25.53 34.60 -56.10
CA MET A 299 -25.66 35.48 -57.27
C MET A 299 -24.34 35.63 -58.03
N SER A 300 -23.18 35.62 -57.36
CA SER A 300 -21.86 35.69 -58.02
C SER A 300 -21.57 34.48 -58.90
N THR A 301 -22.05 33.28 -58.55
CA THR A 301 -21.91 32.07 -59.37
C THR A 301 -22.80 32.03 -60.61
N PHE A 302 -23.87 32.82 -60.66
CA PHE A 302 -24.78 32.85 -61.83
C PHE A 302 -24.27 33.79 -62.93
N ASN A 303 -23.54 34.85 -62.58
CA ASN A 303 -22.99 35.80 -63.54
C ASN A 303 -21.75 35.29 -64.29
N THR A 304 -21.18 34.14 -63.91
CA THR A 304 -20.04 33.53 -64.62
C THR A 304 -20.43 32.58 -65.75
N TYR A 305 -21.72 32.22 -65.88
CA TYR A 305 -22.20 31.26 -66.91
C TYR A 305 -22.99 31.89 -68.07
N SER A 306 -23.10 33.22 -68.12
CA SER A 306 -23.87 33.95 -69.15
C SER A 306 -23.03 34.71 -70.18
N PHE A 307 -21.73 34.43 -70.28
CA PHE A 307 -20.88 34.87 -71.39
C PHE A 307 -19.93 33.74 -71.84
N SER A 308 -20.44 32.82 -72.66
CA SER A 308 -19.68 31.98 -73.59
C SER A 308 -20.61 31.41 -74.65
#